data_AF-A0A0F9CX64-F1
#
_entry.id   AF-A0A0F9CX64-F1
#
_cell.length_a   1.000
_cell.length_b   1.000
_cell.length_c   1.000
_cell.angle_alpha   90.00
_cell.angle_beta   90.00
_cell.angle_gamma   90.00
#
_symmetry.space_group_name_H-M   'P 1'
#
loop_
_entity.id
_entity.type
_entity.pdbx_description
1 polymer ?
#
loop_
_entity_poly.entity_id
_entity_poly.type
_entity_poly.pdbx_seq_one_letter_code
_entity_poly.pdbx_strand_id
1 'polypeptide(L)'
;VDPNSQILRSDLTWAPADEIRAGDELLAFDENVVERDRKFRAAIVLGVKKIALPRVRVYTTQGTVIVSAQHPFLAERPAYSDRYWTQARKLKPGARIAYLTSPWETDTSWSGAYLAGFFDGEGWCTKMRVGFGQNRGPTLDYVQELLLNRGFHFNLTPAWKPGSKAIRPGKTQMRGDLSSMREALRFLGTIRPPRLLLKARAVWEGRRTGGKGGVPVARVITVEPLSIGEVIAIKTSTGTYISDGMFSHNSAVQTEFLLKFKQNPKIYPCLRLIVHDEIASLVRKNMVDYAIEEKHKVMTAPIPALDGLSFGAEVSVGPSLGELEVVRT
;
A
#
# COMPACT_ATOMS: atom_id res chain seq x y z
N VAL A 1 -6.52 -8.30 1.77
CA VAL A 1 -5.26 -8.89 1.26
C VAL A 1 -5.08 -10.30 1.82
N ASP A 2 -4.21 -11.14 1.26
CA ASP A 2 -3.93 -12.47 1.83
C ASP A 2 -3.30 -12.34 3.24
N PRO A 3 -3.52 -13.29 4.17
CA PRO A 3 -2.86 -13.28 5.48
C PRO A 3 -1.33 -13.13 5.43
N ASN A 4 -0.68 -13.65 4.38
CA ASN A 4 0.78 -13.58 4.21
C ASN A 4 1.26 -12.31 3.49
N SER A 5 0.35 -11.49 2.96
CA SER A 5 0.72 -10.23 2.30
C SER A 5 1.51 -9.34 3.25
N GLN A 6 2.63 -8.81 2.78
CA GLN A 6 3.52 -7.99 3.59
C GLN A 6 3.02 -6.54 3.66
N ILE A 7 2.78 -6.03 4.85
CA ILE A 7 2.30 -4.67 5.10
C ILE A 7 3.45 -3.82 5.64
N LEU A 8 3.64 -2.64 5.05
CA LEU A 8 4.71 -1.72 5.46
C LEU A 8 4.29 -0.89 6.66
N ARG A 9 4.96 -1.08 7.79
CA ARG A 9 4.81 -0.29 9.01
C ARG A 9 5.52 1.06 8.90
N SER A 10 5.12 2.03 9.74
CA SER A 10 5.72 3.38 9.73
C SER A 10 7.20 3.40 10.13
N ASP A 11 7.65 2.37 10.86
CA ASP A 11 9.03 2.14 11.28
C ASP A 11 9.89 1.41 10.21
N LEU A 12 9.35 1.29 9.00
CA LEU A 12 9.98 0.66 7.83
C LEU A 12 10.25 -0.84 8.00
N THR A 13 9.56 -1.52 8.91
CA THR A 13 9.47 -2.99 8.92
C THR A 13 8.31 -3.47 8.05
N TRP A 14 8.44 -4.68 7.53
CA TRP A 14 7.36 -5.40 6.88
C TRP A 14 6.84 -6.47 7.83
N ALA A 15 5.52 -6.57 7.95
CA ALA A 15 4.86 -7.59 8.74
C ALA A 15 3.76 -8.25 7.91
N PRO A 16 3.51 -9.56 8.05
CA PRO A 16 2.35 -10.22 7.46
C PRO A 16 1.05 -9.51 7.85
N ALA A 17 0.09 -9.48 6.94
CA ALA A 17 -1.22 -8.88 7.19
C ALA A 17 -1.93 -9.51 8.41
N ASP A 18 -1.67 -10.80 8.67
CA ASP A 18 -2.22 -11.50 9.83
C ASP A 18 -1.64 -11.06 11.18
N GLU A 19 -0.53 -10.33 11.18
CA GLU A 19 0.10 -9.80 12.40
C GLU A 19 -0.32 -8.35 12.69
N ILE A 20 -0.99 -7.70 11.74
CA ILE A 20 -1.43 -6.31 11.91
C ILE A 20 -2.58 -6.25 12.92
N ARG A 21 -2.49 -5.30 13.85
CA ARG A 21 -3.50 -5.09 14.91
C ARG A 21 -4.00 -3.64 14.91
N ALA A 22 -5.16 -3.43 15.52
CA ALA A 22 -5.65 -2.07 15.76
C ALA A 22 -4.67 -1.31 16.67
N GLY A 23 -4.39 -0.05 16.32
CA GLY A 23 -3.37 0.77 16.98
C GLY A 23 -2.01 0.77 16.28
N ASP A 24 -1.72 -0.20 15.41
CA ASP A 24 -0.48 -0.19 14.61
C ASP A 24 -0.42 1.05 13.71
N GLU A 25 0.77 1.64 13.56
CA GLU A 25 1.01 2.75 12.62
C GLU A 25 1.64 2.22 11.32
N LEU A 26 1.00 2.49 10.19
CA LEU A 26 1.41 2.04 8.87
C LEU A 26 1.90 3.19 8.00
N LEU A 27 2.77 2.86 7.04
CA LEU A 27 3.08 3.78 5.95
C LEU A 27 1.96 3.72 4.92
N ALA A 28 1.24 4.83 4.79
CA ALA A 28 0.09 5.01 3.92
C ALA A 28 0.24 6.27 3.05
N PHE A 29 -0.83 6.73 2.42
CA PHE A 29 -0.83 7.90 1.55
C PHE A 29 -2.22 8.56 1.45
N ASP A 30 -2.28 9.78 0.94
CA ASP A 30 -3.57 10.45 0.74
C ASP A 30 -4.46 9.65 -0.24
N GLU A 31 -5.68 9.28 0.19
CA GLU A 31 -6.67 8.54 -0.60
C GLU A 31 -7.17 9.33 -1.81
N ASN A 32 -7.18 10.65 -1.73
CA ASN A 32 -7.53 11.54 -2.81
C ASN A 32 -6.36 12.48 -3.10
N VAL A 33 -6.34 13.05 -4.30
CA VAL A 33 -5.35 14.08 -4.63
C VAL A 33 -5.69 15.31 -3.80
N VAL A 34 -4.77 15.74 -2.94
CA VAL A 34 -4.91 16.96 -2.15
C VAL A 34 -4.07 18.04 -2.83
N GLU A 35 -4.70 19.16 -3.19
CA GLU A 35 -4.14 20.24 -4.02
C GLU A 35 -3.71 19.74 -5.42
N ARG A 36 -2.54 19.12 -5.52
CA ARG A 36 -1.92 18.70 -6.77
C ARG A 36 -1.43 17.25 -6.74
N ASP A 37 -1.20 16.67 -5.56
CA ASP A 37 -0.54 15.38 -5.44
C ASP A 37 -1.09 14.57 -4.27
N ARG A 38 -0.88 13.26 -4.33
CA ARG A 38 -0.96 12.38 -3.16
C ARG A 38 0.38 12.40 -2.45
N LYS A 39 0.37 12.53 -1.12
CA LYS A 39 1.57 12.47 -0.28
C LYS A 39 1.51 11.23 0.60
N PHE A 40 2.67 10.70 0.99
CA PHE A 40 2.73 9.65 2.01
C PHE A 40 2.36 10.21 3.37
N ARG A 41 1.67 9.39 4.15
CA ARG A 41 1.10 9.71 5.47
C ARG A 41 1.24 8.52 6.40
N ALA A 42 1.50 8.78 7.66
CA ALA A 42 1.23 7.78 8.68
C ALA A 42 -0.28 7.55 8.78
N ALA A 43 -0.67 6.30 8.93
CA ALA A 43 -2.04 5.94 9.21
C ALA A 43 -2.11 4.97 10.38
N ILE A 44 -3.07 5.19 11.27
CA ILE A 44 -3.36 4.28 12.37
C ILE A 44 -4.35 3.24 11.89
N VAL A 45 -4.09 1.97 12.21
CA VAL A 45 -5.03 0.88 11.98
C VAL A 45 -6.19 1.03 12.97
N LEU A 46 -7.38 1.27 12.43
CA LEU A 46 -8.62 1.41 13.19
C LEU A 46 -9.29 0.07 13.45
N GLY A 47 -9.05 -0.93 12.59
CA GLY A 47 -9.63 -2.26 12.74
C GLY A 47 -9.09 -3.26 11.72
N VAL A 48 -9.08 -4.52 12.12
CA VAL A 48 -8.64 -5.66 11.32
C VAL A 48 -9.69 -6.76 11.43
N LYS A 49 -10.07 -7.38 10.31
CA LYS A 49 -11.05 -8.48 10.28
C LYS A 49 -10.60 -9.57 9.31
N LYS A 50 -10.67 -10.83 9.76
CA LYS A 50 -10.55 -12.01 8.90
C LYS A 50 -11.89 -12.28 8.22
N ILE A 51 -11.90 -12.44 6.90
CA ILE A 51 -13.11 -12.68 6.12
C ILE A 51 -12.79 -13.68 5.01
N ALA A 52 -13.71 -14.59 4.72
CA ALA A 52 -13.63 -15.45 3.54
C ALA A 52 -14.28 -14.76 2.34
N LEU A 53 -13.51 -14.49 1.27
CA LEU A 53 -14.00 -13.85 0.05
C LEU A 53 -13.45 -14.55 -1.19
N PRO A 54 -14.09 -14.41 -2.37
CA PRO A 54 -13.46 -14.79 -3.64
C PRO A 54 -12.13 -14.08 -3.80
N ARG A 55 -11.08 -14.82 -4.14
CA ARG A 55 -9.72 -14.30 -4.26
C ARG A 55 -9.26 -14.28 -5.71
N VAL A 56 -8.25 -13.48 -5.99
CA VAL A 56 -7.51 -13.51 -7.25
C VAL A 56 -6.02 -13.49 -6.95
N ARG A 57 -5.25 -14.19 -7.79
CA ARG A 57 -3.80 -14.07 -7.83
C ARG A 57 -3.42 -13.14 -8.98
N VAL A 58 -2.74 -12.05 -8.65
CA VAL A 58 -2.26 -11.08 -9.62
C VAL A 58 -0.76 -11.26 -9.77
N TYR A 59 -0.32 -11.70 -10.94
CA TYR A 59 1.10 -11.76 -11.27
C TYR A 59 1.52 -10.43 -11.85
N THR A 60 2.60 -9.86 -11.31
CA THR A 60 3.15 -8.59 -11.78
C THR A 60 4.64 -8.69 -12.03
N THR A 61 5.19 -7.69 -12.72
CA THR A 61 6.64 -7.56 -12.90
C THR A 61 7.41 -7.34 -11.60
N GLN A 62 6.73 -7.08 -10.47
CA GLN A 62 7.35 -6.86 -9.15
C GLN A 62 7.06 -8.00 -8.17
N GLY A 63 6.46 -9.09 -8.62
CA GLY A 63 6.07 -10.23 -7.80
C GLY A 63 4.58 -10.57 -7.91
N THR A 64 4.18 -11.54 -7.09
CA THR A 64 2.83 -12.10 -7.09
C THR A 64 2.10 -11.69 -5.82
N VAL A 65 0.85 -11.25 -5.96
CA VAL A 65 0.00 -10.91 -4.81
C VAL A 65 -1.31 -11.69 -4.85
N ILE A 66 -1.80 -12.07 -3.69
CA ILE A 66 -3.10 -12.70 -3.52
C ILE A 66 -3.99 -11.74 -2.74
N VAL A 67 -5.15 -11.40 -3.30
CA VAL A 67 -6.07 -10.43 -2.72
C VAL A 67 -7.52 -10.85 -2.97
N SER A 68 -8.48 -10.20 -2.31
CA SER A 68 -9.89 -10.39 -2.67
C SER A 68 -10.14 -9.89 -4.10
N ALA A 69 -11.09 -10.50 -4.80
CA ALA A 69 -11.41 -10.12 -6.19
C ALA A 69 -11.82 -8.63 -6.32
N GLN A 70 -12.34 -8.04 -5.25
CA GLN A 70 -12.76 -6.64 -5.18
C GLN A 70 -11.68 -5.71 -4.60
N HIS A 71 -10.51 -6.24 -4.23
CA HIS A 71 -9.44 -5.46 -3.61
C HIS A 71 -9.02 -4.30 -4.53
N PRO A 72 -9.11 -3.05 -4.05
CA PRO A 72 -8.76 -1.87 -4.84
C PRO A 72 -7.24 -1.69 -4.94
N PHE A 73 -6.76 -1.53 -6.18
CA PHE A 73 -5.41 -1.08 -6.50
C PHE A 73 -5.44 0.31 -7.12
N LEU A 74 -4.45 1.13 -6.78
CA LEU A 74 -4.24 2.42 -7.45
C LEU A 74 -3.55 2.16 -8.79
N ALA A 75 -4.30 2.23 -9.89
CA ALA A 75 -3.79 2.04 -11.24
C ALA A 75 -3.47 3.38 -11.92
N GLU A 76 -2.65 3.32 -12.97
CA GLU A 76 -2.26 4.48 -13.79
C GLU A 76 -2.71 4.29 -15.24
N ARG A 77 -3.30 5.34 -15.84
CA ARG A 77 -3.61 5.38 -17.27
C ARG A 77 -2.35 5.78 -18.05
N PRO A 78 -1.84 4.94 -18.97
CA PRO A 78 -0.61 5.23 -19.71
C PRO A 78 -0.60 6.56 -20.45
N ALA A 79 -1.74 6.98 -21.00
CA ALA A 79 -1.83 8.17 -21.86
C ALA A 79 -1.84 9.50 -21.10
N TYR A 80 -2.32 9.52 -19.85
CA TYR A 80 -2.58 10.76 -19.11
C TYR A 80 -1.79 10.87 -17.80
N SER A 81 -1.05 9.83 -17.41
CA SER A 81 -0.41 9.69 -16.08
C SER A 81 -1.39 9.89 -14.92
N ASP A 82 -2.69 9.81 -15.20
CA ASP A 82 -3.77 9.93 -14.23
C ASP A 82 -3.96 8.61 -13.50
N ARG A 83 -4.27 8.70 -12.20
CA ARG A 83 -4.38 7.55 -11.31
C ARG A 83 -5.80 7.35 -10.83
N TYR A 84 -6.28 6.12 -10.92
CA TYR A 84 -7.64 5.76 -10.56
C TYR A 84 -7.67 4.45 -9.79
N TRP A 85 -8.69 4.28 -8.97
CA TRP A 85 -8.93 3.04 -8.24
C TRP A 85 -9.59 2.00 -9.15
N THR A 86 -9.06 0.77 -9.17
CA THR A 86 -9.65 -0.36 -9.89
C THR A 86 -9.61 -1.62 -9.06
N GLN A 87 -10.60 -2.50 -9.25
CA GLN A 87 -10.66 -3.78 -8.55
C GLN A 87 -9.68 -4.78 -9.15
N ALA A 88 -9.10 -5.64 -8.31
CA ALA A 88 -8.15 -6.66 -8.72
C ALA A 88 -8.67 -7.54 -9.87
N ARG A 89 -9.94 -7.99 -9.83
CA ARG A 89 -10.56 -8.79 -10.90
C ARG A 89 -10.73 -8.08 -12.24
N LYS A 90 -10.68 -6.74 -12.26
CA LYS A 90 -10.84 -5.92 -13.48
C LYS A 90 -9.51 -5.60 -14.14
N LEU A 91 -8.39 -5.95 -13.51
CA LEU A 91 -7.07 -5.77 -14.07
C LEU A 91 -6.91 -6.69 -15.30
N LYS A 92 -6.34 -6.14 -16.36
CA LYS A 92 -6.01 -6.85 -17.59
C LYS A 92 -4.49 -6.90 -17.75
N PRO A 93 -3.93 -7.88 -18.49
CA PRO A 93 -2.53 -7.88 -18.86
C PRO A 93 -2.10 -6.51 -19.42
N GLY A 94 -0.94 -6.02 -18.99
CA GLY A 94 -0.41 -4.70 -19.34
C GLY A 94 -0.90 -3.54 -18.48
N ALA A 95 -1.90 -3.74 -17.60
CA ALA A 95 -2.33 -2.72 -16.64
C ALA A 95 -1.15 -2.31 -15.73
N ARG A 96 -1.08 -1.03 -15.38
CA ARG A 96 -0.02 -0.45 -14.55
C ARG A 96 -0.59 -0.13 -13.18
N ILE A 97 -0.05 -0.75 -12.13
CA ILE A 97 -0.43 -0.51 -10.74
C ILE A 97 0.70 0.26 -10.05
N ALA A 98 0.35 1.29 -9.28
CA ALA A 98 1.32 2.06 -8.52
C ALA A 98 2.06 1.17 -7.53
N TYR A 99 3.37 1.34 -7.49
CA TYR A 99 4.29 0.49 -6.74
C TYR A 99 5.36 1.34 -6.07
N LEU A 100 5.60 1.08 -4.79
CA LEU A 100 6.59 1.74 -3.98
C LEU A 100 7.91 0.99 -4.04
N THR A 101 7.95 -0.24 -3.53
CA THR A 101 9.20 -1.00 -3.32
C THR A 101 8.89 -2.43 -2.86
N SER A 102 9.80 -3.37 -3.09
CA SER A 102 9.64 -4.74 -2.57
C SER A 102 9.78 -4.78 -1.06
N PRO A 103 9.10 -5.74 -0.40
CA PRO A 103 9.41 -6.11 0.98
C PRO A 103 10.89 -6.42 1.18
N TRP A 104 11.40 -6.09 2.36
CA TRP A 104 12.77 -6.39 2.78
C TRP A 104 12.77 -6.98 4.19
N GLU A 105 13.82 -7.73 4.48
CA GLU A 105 14.13 -8.23 5.80
C GLU A 105 15.21 -7.38 6.46
N THR A 106 15.25 -7.41 7.78
CA THR A 106 16.35 -6.76 8.52
C THR A 106 17.62 -7.59 8.34
N ASP A 107 18.70 -6.94 7.92
CA ASP A 107 20.00 -7.57 7.78
C ASP A 107 20.69 -7.65 9.16
N THR A 108 20.66 -8.85 9.74
CA THR A 108 21.26 -9.17 11.04
C THR A 108 22.69 -9.72 10.92
N SER A 109 23.25 -9.75 9.71
CA SER A 109 24.63 -10.21 9.50
C SER A 109 25.64 -9.24 10.11
N TRP A 110 26.86 -9.73 10.36
CA TRP A 110 27.96 -8.91 10.84
C TRP A 110 28.22 -7.69 9.94
N SER A 111 28.17 -7.87 8.62
CA SER A 111 28.40 -6.76 7.68
C SER A 111 27.21 -5.80 7.60
N GLY A 112 25.99 -6.26 7.88
CA GLY A 112 24.82 -5.40 8.08
C GLY A 112 24.99 -4.53 9.32
N ALA A 113 25.38 -5.12 10.44
CA ALA A 113 25.70 -4.41 11.67
C ALA A 113 26.86 -3.42 11.50
N TYR A 114 27.90 -3.79 10.74
CA TYR A 114 28.99 -2.88 10.38
C TYR A 114 28.47 -1.65 9.61
N LEU A 115 27.63 -1.85 8.58
CA LEU A 115 27.01 -0.74 7.85
C LEU A 115 26.14 0.12 8.76
N ALA A 116 25.37 -0.47 9.68
CA ALA A 116 24.56 0.26 10.63
C ALA A 116 25.42 1.17 11.51
N GLY A 117 26.49 0.63 12.09
CA GLY A 117 27.45 1.41 12.89
C GLY A 117 28.16 2.49 12.09
N PHE A 118 28.59 2.18 10.86
CA PHE A 118 29.23 3.14 9.96
C PHE A 118 28.30 4.32 9.65
N PHE A 119 27.04 4.06 9.27
CA PHE A 119 26.07 5.12 8.99
C PHE A 119 25.64 5.87 10.24
N ASP A 120 25.68 5.24 11.42
CA ASP A 120 25.49 5.94 12.68
C ASP A 120 26.67 6.87 13.01
N GLY A 121 27.90 6.58 12.57
CA GLY A 121 29.02 7.52 12.69
C GLY A 121 29.04 8.61 11.61
N GLU A 122 29.09 8.19 10.35
CA GLU A 122 29.40 9.03 9.17
C GLU A 122 28.16 9.45 8.36
N GLY A 123 27.03 8.82 8.65
CA GLY A 123 25.83 8.95 7.86
C GLY A 123 25.01 10.20 8.17
N TRP A 124 24.19 10.58 7.21
CA TRP A 124 23.18 11.62 7.35
C TRP A 124 21.88 11.19 6.71
N CYS A 125 20.79 11.75 7.21
CA CYS A 125 19.44 11.53 6.72
C CYS A 125 18.78 12.90 6.54
N THR A 126 18.39 13.23 5.31
CA THR A 126 17.71 14.51 5.02
C THR A 126 16.63 14.31 3.97
N LYS A 127 15.43 14.80 4.25
CA LYS A 127 14.26 14.91 3.35
C LYS A 127 13.83 13.64 2.59
N MET A 128 14.65 13.14 1.67
CA MET A 128 14.36 12.00 0.77
C MET A 128 15.64 11.19 0.48
N ARG A 129 16.70 11.42 1.24
CA ARG A 129 18.04 10.90 0.98
C ARG A 129 18.68 10.47 2.29
N VAL A 130 19.38 9.35 2.21
CA VAL A 130 20.35 8.89 3.20
C VAL A 130 21.67 8.78 2.47
N GLY A 131 22.74 9.19 3.14
CA GLY A 131 24.07 9.19 2.58
C GLY A 131 25.12 9.23 3.68
N PHE A 132 26.37 9.35 3.27
CA PHE A 132 27.54 9.37 4.14
C PHE A 132 28.64 10.23 3.52
N GLY A 133 29.62 10.63 4.32
CA GLY A 133 30.84 11.27 3.84
C GLY A 133 32.05 10.51 4.34
N GLN A 134 33.00 10.15 3.47
CA GLN A 134 34.22 9.46 3.89
C GLN A 134 35.38 9.78 2.95
N ASN A 135 36.60 9.90 3.49
CA ASN A 135 37.80 10.06 2.68
C ASN A 135 38.09 8.78 1.88
N ARG A 136 38.75 8.93 0.73
CA ARG A 136 39.22 7.77 -0.04
C ARG A 136 40.15 6.91 0.81
N GLY A 137 39.98 5.61 0.72
CA GLY A 137 40.77 4.62 1.43
C GLY A 137 39.97 3.36 1.75
N PRO A 138 40.57 2.40 2.47
CA PRO A 138 40.01 1.07 2.67
C PRO A 138 38.60 1.07 3.26
N THR A 139 38.28 1.99 4.17
CA THR A 139 36.94 2.12 4.77
C THR A 139 35.88 2.46 3.73
N LEU A 140 36.16 3.40 2.84
CA LEU A 140 35.23 3.80 1.79
C LEU A 140 35.07 2.66 0.77
N ASP A 141 36.15 1.99 0.39
CA ASP A 141 36.13 0.87 -0.56
C ASP A 141 35.30 -0.29 0.00
N TYR A 142 35.47 -0.61 1.28
CA TYR A 142 34.71 -1.65 1.96
C TYR A 142 33.22 -1.32 2.07
N VAL A 143 32.87 -0.09 2.46
CA VAL A 143 31.45 0.33 2.52
C VAL A 143 30.79 0.29 1.14
N GLN A 144 31.50 0.70 0.09
CA GLN A 144 31.00 0.59 -1.28
C GLN A 144 30.73 -0.86 -1.66
N GLU A 145 31.68 -1.76 -1.40
CA GLU A 145 31.52 -3.19 -1.64
C GLU A 145 30.28 -3.75 -0.92
N LEU A 146 30.14 -3.45 0.38
CA LEU A 146 29.00 -3.92 1.17
C LEU A 146 27.65 -3.40 0.66
N LEU A 147 27.59 -2.17 0.15
CA LEU A 147 26.38 -1.59 -0.45
C LEU A 147 26.06 -2.24 -1.80
N LEU A 148 27.06 -2.42 -2.66
CA LEU A 148 26.90 -3.03 -3.99
C LEU A 148 26.49 -4.51 -3.89
N ASN A 149 27.09 -5.27 -2.97
CA ASN A 149 26.74 -6.68 -2.73
C ASN A 149 25.28 -6.85 -2.26
N ARG A 150 24.67 -5.81 -1.70
CA ARG A 150 23.24 -5.76 -1.29
C ARG A 150 22.33 -5.10 -2.33
N GLY A 151 22.87 -4.82 -3.52
CA GLY A 151 22.16 -4.19 -4.63
C GLY A 151 21.72 -2.75 -4.37
N PHE A 152 22.35 -2.03 -3.43
CA PHE A 152 22.03 -0.61 -3.22
C PHE A 152 22.58 0.25 -4.36
N HIS A 153 21.71 1.07 -4.94
CA HIS A 153 22.10 2.08 -5.91
C HIS A 153 22.40 3.40 -5.21
N PHE A 154 23.65 3.85 -5.27
CA PHE A 154 24.09 5.11 -4.69
C PHE A 154 25.02 5.86 -5.66
N ASN A 155 25.08 7.17 -5.49
CA ASN A 155 26.05 8.02 -6.17
C ASN A 155 27.24 8.26 -5.25
N LEU A 156 28.43 8.36 -5.83
CA LEU A 156 29.63 8.79 -5.12
C LEU A 156 30.22 10.01 -5.84
N THR A 157 30.32 11.13 -5.13
CA THR A 157 30.84 12.39 -5.69
C THR A 157 31.87 13.01 -4.77
N PRO A 158 32.87 13.75 -5.29
CA PRO A 158 33.72 14.56 -4.42
C PRO A 158 32.86 15.54 -3.61
N ALA A 159 33.11 15.65 -2.30
CA ALA A 159 32.33 16.53 -1.42
C ALA A 159 32.44 18.02 -1.81
N TRP A 160 33.47 18.38 -2.58
CA TRP A 160 33.76 19.73 -3.03
C TRP A 160 33.80 19.79 -4.55
N LYS A 161 33.20 20.83 -5.13
CA LYS A 161 33.27 21.08 -6.58
C LYS A 161 34.70 21.39 -6.99
N PRO A 162 35.21 20.86 -8.12
CA PRO A 162 36.50 21.26 -8.69
C PRO A 162 36.60 22.79 -8.80
N GLY A 163 37.73 23.37 -8.35
CA GLY A 163 37.98 24.82 -8.39
C GLY A 163 37.40 25.65 -7.24
N SER A 164 36.75 25.05 -6.23
CA SER A 164 36.36 25.82 -5.04
C SER A 164 37.59 26.31 -4.26
N LYS A 165 37.62 27.59 -3.86
CA LYS A 165 38.71 28.18 -3.05
C LYS A 165 38.94 27.48 -1.70
N ALA A 166 38.03 26.57 -1.31
CA ALA A 166 38.07 25.75 -0.10
C ALA A 166 38.76 24.37 -0.28
N ILE A 167 39.20 24.02 -1.50
CA ILE A 167 39.97 22.79 -1.75
C ILE A 167 41.40 23.02 -1.27
N ARG A 168 41.71 22.53 -0.07
CA ARG A 168 43.10 22.38 0.37
C ARG A 168 43.69 21.11 -0.28
N PRO A 169 44.99 21.09 -0.61
CA PRO A 169 45.68 19.85 -0.98
C PRO A 169 45.40 18.77 0.09
N GLY A 170 44.90 17.59 -0.32
CA GLY A 170 44.58 16.48 0.58
C GLY A 170 43.11 16.30 0.98
N LYS A 171 42.17 17.16 0.53
CA LYS A 171 40.74 16.92 0.74
C LYS A 171 40.18 15.88 -0.25
N THR A 172 40.31 14.60 0.09
CA THR A 172 39.81 13.44 -0.69
C THR A 172 38.42 12.96 -0.25
N GLN A 173 37.69 13.74 0.55
CA GLN A 173 36.38 13.36 1.04
C GLN A 173 35.41 13.14 -0.12
N MET A 174 34.87 11.93 -0.18
CA MET A 174 33.80 11.53 -1.07
C MET A 174 32.48 11.58 -0.30
N ARG A 175 31.42 11.97 -0.98
CA ARG A 175 30.04 11.95 -0.49
C ARG A 175 29.31 10.85 -1.22
N GLY A 176 28.81 9.88 -0.46
CA GLY A 176 27.88 8.86 -0.92
C GLY A 176 26.43 9.27 -0.64
N ASP A 177 25.52 9.08 -1.59
CA ASP A 177 24.08 9.23 -1.35
C ASP A 177 23.27 8.17 -2.10
N LEU A 178 22.32 7.54 -1.39
CA LEU A 178 21.39 6.60 -1.99
C LEU A 178 20.57 7.32 -3.07
N SER A 179 20.47 6.70 -4.24
CA SER A 179 20.00 7.33 -5.48
C SER A 179 18.55 7.85 -5.42
N SER A 180 17.72 7.29 -4.54
CA SER A 180 16.30 7.62 -4.45
C SER A 180 15.75 7.53 -3.02
N MET A 181 14.55 8.08 -2.83
CA MET A 181 13.80 7.91 -1.57
C MET A 181 13.51 6.43 -1.29
N ARG A 182 13.23 5.64 -2.33
CA ARG A 182 12.95 4.21 -2.18
C ARG A 182 14.17 3.45 -1.67
N GLU A 183 15.35 3.72 -2.23
CA GLU A 183 16.60 3.16 -1.73
C GLU A 183 16.87 3.62 -0.30
N ALA A 184 16.57 4.87 0.04
CA ALA A 184 16.67 5.35 1.41
C ALA A 184 15.74 4.62 2.38
N LEU A 185 14.48 4.36 2.00
CA LEU A 185 13.55 3.57 2.81
C LEU A 185 14.01 2.12 2.96
N ARG A 186 14.41 1.48 1.85
CA ARG A 186 14.95 0.11 1.86
C ARG A 186 16.17 0.01 2.75
N PHE A 187 17.11 0.95 2.64
CA PHE A 187 18.32 0.97 3.44
C PHE A 187 18.01 1.13 4.93
N LEU A 188 17.17 2.10 5.29
CA LEU A 188 16.79 2.32 6.69
C LEU A 188 16.05 1.11 7.26
N GLY A 189 15.16 0.48 6.48
CA GLY A 189 14.42 -0.69 6.91
C GLY A 189 15.25 -1.98 6.97
N THR A 190 16.23 -2.15 6.08
CA THR A 190 17.11 -3.33 6.00
C THR A 190 18.27 -3.22 7.00
N ILE A 191 19.04 -2.13 6.96
CA ILE A 191 20.29 -1.96 7.73
C ILE A 191 20.03 -1.41 9.14
N ARG A 192 18.92 -0.67 9.31
CA ARG A 192 18.46 -0.17 10.62
C ARG A 192 19.50 0.58 11.48
N PRO A 193 20.28 1.54 10.94
CA PRO A 193 21.17 2.40 11.74
C PRO A 193 20.39 3.20 12.81
N PRO A 194 20.57 2.93 14.11
CA PRO A 194 19.73 3.48 15.18
C PRO A 194 19.60 5.01 15.17
N ARG A 195 20.70 5.75 15.03
CA ARG A 195 20.67 7.23 15.01
C ARG A 195 19.91 7.77 13.82
N LEU A 196 20.02 7.16 12.65
CA LEU A 196 19.33 7.62 11.45
C LEU A 196 17.85 7.20 11.43
N LEU A 197 17.49 6.08 12.07
CA LEU A 197 16.09 5.63 12.20
C LEU A 197 15.21 6.64 12.92
N LEU A 198 15.75 7.38 13.90
CA LEU A 198 15.04 8.50 14.56
C LEU A 198 14.57 9.57 13.57
N LYS A 199 15.16 9.64 12.37
CA LYS A 199 14.84 10.59 11.31
C LYS A 199 14.10 9.94 10.13
N ALA A 200 13.83 8.64 10.18
CA ALA A 200 13.22 7.88 9.09
C ALA A 200 11.88 8.47 8.63
N ARG A 201 11.02 8.89 9.57
CA ARG A 201 9.73 9.52 9.25
C ARG A 201 9.86 10.75 8.35
N ALA A 202 10.89 11.58 8.56
CA ALA A 202 11.12 12.78 7.77
C ALA A 202 11.54 12.50 6.31
N VAL A 203 11.93 11.25 6.01
CA VAL A 203 12.29 10.78 4.66
C VAL A 203 11.06 10.65 3.76
N TRP A 204 9.91 10.29 4.32
CA TRP A 204 8.72 9.92 3.56
C TRP A 204 7.49 10.76 3.91
N GLU A 205 7.28 11.17 5.16
CA GLU A 205 6.07 11.89 5.57
C GLU A 205 5.91 13.20 4.78
N GLY A 206 4.72 13.40 4.20
CA GLY A 206 4.42 14.55 3.36
C GLY A 206 5.12 14.57 2.00
N ARG A 207 5.88 13.54 1.62
CA ARG A 207 6.50 13.44 0.29
C ARG A 207 5.50 12.93 -0.74
N ARG A 208 5.61 13.44 -1.96
CA ARG A 208 4.80 12.98 -3.09
C ARG A 208 5.03 11.50 -3.34
N THR A 209 3.95 10.79 -3.65
CA THR A 209 4.01 9.36 -4.00
C THR A 209 4.71 9.12 -5.34
N GLY A 210 4.79 10.13 -6.20
CA GLY A 210 5.44 10.10 -7.51
C GLY A 210 6.40 11.28 -7.71
N GLY A 211 7.46 11.05 -8.48
CA GLY A 211 8.42 12.09 -8.87
C GLY A 211 8.11 12.68 -10.25
N LYS A 212 9.08 13.41 -10.83
CA LYS A 212 8.96 13.93 -12.22
C LYS A 212 8.71 12.82 -13.25
N GLY A 213 9.21 11.61 -13.00
CA GLY A 213 8.97 10.42 -13.85
C GLY A 213 7.74 9.61 -13.46
N GLY A 214 6.83 10.14 -12.64
CA GLY A 214 5.67 9.42 -12.12
C GLY A 214 5.97 8.53 -10.92
N VAL A 215 4.98 7.71 -10.55
CA VAL A 215 5.13 6.64 -9.55
C VAL A 215 5.69 5.42 -10.29
N PRO A 216 6.63 4.65 -9.71
CA PRO A 216 6.97 3.34 -10.26
C PRO A 216 5.74 2.46 -10.36
N VAL A 217 5.76 1.53 -11.31
CA VAL A 217 4.60 0.68 -11.56
C VAL A 217 4.98 -0.79 -11.57
N ALA A 218 4.08 -1.60 -11.04
CA ALA A 218 4.01 -3.04 -11.26
C ALA A 218 3.10 -3.27 -12.47
N ARG A 219 3.62 -3.86 -13.54
CA ARG A 219 2.81 -4.20 -14.72
C ARG A 219 2.16 -5.56 -14.47
N VAL A 220 0.86 -5.64 -14.69
CA VAL A 220 0.09 -6.89 -14.59
C VAL A 220 0.46 -7.80 -15.75
N ILE A 221 0.88 -9.01 -15.43
CA ILE A 221 1.17 -10.08 -16.39
C ILE A 221 -0.12 -10.86 -16.65
N THR A 222 -0.75 -11.36 -15.57
CA THR A 222 -2.03 -12.07 -15.63
C THR A 222 -2.77 -11.99 -14.29
N VAL A 223 -4.06 -12.26 -14.33
CA VAL A 223 -4.94 -12.34 -13.16
C VAL A 223 -5.66 -13.68 -13.20
N GLU A 224 -5.42 -14.51 -12.18
CA GLU A 224 -6.05 -15.82 -12.05
C GLU A 224 -7.12 -15.78 -10.95
N PRO A 225 -8.36 -16.22 -11.22
CA PRO A 225 -9.34 -16.41 -10.17
C PRO A 225 -8.89 -17.55 -9.24
N LEU A 226 -9.11 -17.36 -7.94
CA LEU A 226 -8.89 -18.38 -6.92
C LEU A 226 -10.20 -18.71 -6.22
N SER A 227 -10.22 -19.85 -5.54
CA SER A 227 -11.31 -20.22 -4.65
C SER A 227 -11.51 -19.18 -3.54
N ILE A 228 -12.71 -19.20 -2.96
CA ILE A 228 -12.99 -18.48 -1.72
C ILE A 228 -11.96 -18.91 -0.68
N GLY A 229 -11.38 -17.94 0.00
CA GLY A 229 -10.46 -18.20 1.10
C GLY A 229 -10.29 -16.98 1.98
N GLU A 230 -9.53 -17.18 3.06
CA GLU A 230 -9.28 -16.14 4.04
C GLU A 230 -8.54 -14.96 3.43
N VAL A 231 -9.01 -13.76 3.75
CA VAL A 231 -8.36 -12.48 3.50
C VAL A 231 -8.48 -11.61 4.74
N ILE A 232 -7.48 -10.75 4.94
CA ILE A 232 -7.47 -9.74 5.99
C ILE A 232 -7.98 -8.42 5.41
N ALA A 233 -9.06 -7.91 6.00
CA ALA A 233 -9.58 -6.57 5.77
C ALA A 233 -8.96 -5.63 6.81
N ILE A 234 -8.19 -4.64 6.33
CA ILE A 234 -7.54 -3.63 7.18
C ILE A 234 -8.25 -2.29 6.93
N LYS A 235 -8.64 -1.63 8.02
CA LYS A 235 -9.18 -0.27 8.00
C LYS A 235 -8.15 0.67 8.62
N THR A 236 -7.63 1.61 7.84
CA THR A 236 -6.72 2.66 8.32
C THR A 236 -7.38 4.03 8.36
N SER A 237 -6.83 4.96 9.15
CA SER A 237 -7.32 6.34 9.29
C SER A 237 -7.23 7.18 8.01
N THR A 238 -6.41 6.78 7.03
CA THR A 238 -6.24 7.49 5.75
C THR A 238 -6.92 6.80 4.58
N GLY A 239 -7.65 5.70 4.81
CA GLY A 239 -8.25 4.92 3.72
C GLY A 239 -7.27 3.99 2.98
N THR A 240 -5.97 4.08 3.26
CA THR A 240 -4.91 3.47 2.42
C THR A 240 -3.79 2.83 3.23
N TYR A 241 -2.98 2.01 2.57
CA TYR A 241 -1.74 1.40 3.09
C TYR A 241 -0.90 0.84 1.94
N ILE A 242 0.35 0.44 2.22
CA ILE A 242 1.20 -0.29 1.27
C ILE A 242 1.20 -1.78 1.61
N SER A 243 0.86 -2.62 0.61
CA SER A 243 0.84 -4.08 0.70
C SER A 243 1.67 -4.68 -0.42
N ASP A 244 2.64 -5.53 -0.10
CA ASP A 244 3.56 -6.19 -1.04
C ASP A 244 4.28 -5.19 -1.97
N GLY A 245 4.40 -3.93 -1.51
CA GLY A 245 4.91 -2.81 -2.30
C GLY A 245 3.87 -2.05 -3.13
N MET A 246 2.65 -2.54 -3.27
CA MET A 246 1.58 -1.91 -4.03
C MET A 246 0.75 -0.93 -3.19
N PHE A 247 0.27 0.12 -3.85
CA PHE A 247 -0.63 1.11 -3.26
C PHE A 247 -2.04 0.53 -3.13
N SER A 248 -2.44 0.23 -1.89
CA SER A 248 -3.71 -0.42 -1.55
C SER A 248 -4.67 0.53 -0.84
N HIS A 249 -5.95 0.22 -0.93
CA HIS A 249 -7.01 0.93 -0.22
C HIS A 249 -7.74 -0.02 0.73
N ASN A 250 -8.38 0.56 1.75
CA ASN A 250 -9.27 -0.13 2.66
C ASN A 250 -10.31 -0.92 1.84
N SER A 251 -10.47 -2.19 2.18
CA SER A 251 -11.63 -2.95 1.70
C SER A 251 -12.73 -2.74 2.73
N ALA A 252 -13.47 -1.63 2.63
CA ALA A 252 -14.69 -1.48 3.42
C ALA A 252 -15.67 -2.57 2.95
N VAL A 253 -16.19 -3.34 3.90
CA VAL A 253 -17.21 -4.38 3.66
C VAL A 253 -18.53 -3.69 3.28
N GLN A 254 -18.61 -3.20 2.04
CA GLN A 254 -19.78 -2.53 1.47
C GLN A 254 -21.03 -3.45 1.46
N THR A 255 -20.81 -4.77 1.42
CA THR A 255 -21.89 -5.76 1.42
C THR A 255 -22.71 -5.72 2.71
N GLU A 256 -22.10 -5.42 3.87
CA GLU A 256 -22.81 -5.44 5.15
C GLU A 256 -23.72 -4.22 5.33
N PHE A 257 -23.30 -3.06 4.83
CA PHE A 257 -24.14 -1.86 4.78
C PHE A 257 -25.37 -2.10 3.90
N LEU A 258 -25.19 -2.73 2.72
CA LEU A 258 -26.31 -3.11 1.85
C LEU A 258 -27.29 -4.05 2.57
N LEU A 259 -26.79 -5.05 3.31
CA LEU A 259 -27.64 -5.96 4.08
C LEU A 259 -28.41 -5.23 5.18
N LYS A 260 -27.76 -4.34 5.92
CA LYS A 260 -28.40 -3.52 6.97
C LYS A 260 -29.41 -2.53 6.39
N PHE A 261 -29.09 -1.87 5.28
CA PHE A 261 -30.05 -0.98 4.62
C PHE A 261 -31.24 -1.72 4.02
N LYS A 262 -31.05 -2.95 3.53
CA LYS A 262 -32.16 -3.81 3.07
C LYS A 262 -33.17 -4.09 4.18
N GLN A 263 -32.74 -4.14 5.45
CA GLN A 263 -33.63 -4.34 6.59
C GLN A 263 -34.50 -3.11 6.90
N ASN A 264 -34.12 -1.90 6.43
CA ASN A 264 -34.92 -0.70 6.63
C ASN A 264 -35.79 -0.43 5.38
N PRO A 265 -37.10 -0.72 5.43
CA PRO A 265 -37.99 -0.63 4.26
C PRO A 265 -38.20 0.82 3.77
N LYS A 266 -37.84 1.82 4.57
CA LYS A 266 -37.91 3.24 4.18
C LYS A 266 -36.63 3.71 3.48
N ILE A 267 -35.50 3.04 3.70
CA ILE A 267 -34.19 3.42 3.13
C ILE A 267 -33.88 2.63 1.86
N TYR A 268 -34.14 1.32 1.86
CA TYR A 268 -33.82 0.46 0.73
C TYR A 268 -34.38 0.94 -0.62
N PRO A 269 -35.65 1.35 -0.75
CA PRO A 269 -36.22 1.81 -2.03
C PRO A 269 -35.57 3.09 -2.57
N CYS A 270 -34.96 3.87 -1.67
CA CYS A 270 -34.34 5.14 -1.96
C CYS A 270 -32.88 4.99 -2.41
N LEU A 271 -32.23 3.85 -2.22
CA LEU A 271 -30.84 3.63 -2.65
C LEU A 271 -30.73 3.75 -4.18
N ARG A 272 -29.68 4.45 -4.67
CA ARG A 272 -29.43 4.65 -6.10
C ARG A 272 -28.02 4.30 -6.51
N LEU A 273 -27.03 4.76 -5.77
CA LEU A 273 -25.61 4.51 -6.10
C LEU A 273 -24.83 4.32 -4.80
N ILE A 274 -23.92 3.34 -4.79
CA ILE A 274 -22.92 3.20 -3.73
C ILE A 274 -21.57 3.31 -4.40
N VAL A 275 -20.80 4.34 -4.05
CA VAL A 275 -19.46 4.56 -4.58
C VAL A 275 -18.53 4.73 -3.40
N HIS A 276 -17.64 3.75 -3.18
CA HIS A 276 -16.64 3.76 -2.10
C HIS A 276 -17.24 4.02 -0.72
N ASP A 277 -17.21 5.27 -0.25
CA ASP A 277 -17.70 5.70 1.06
C ASP A 277 -18.97 6.58 0.98
N GLU A 278 -19.52 6.74 -0.22
CA GLU A 278 -20.68 7.57 -0.50
C GLU A 278 -21.89 6.73 -0.89
N ILE A 279 -23.02 6.96 -0.20
CA ILE A 279 -24.28 6.28 -0.45
C ILE A 279 -25.29 7.31 -0.95
N ALA A 280 -25.44 7.35 -2.28
CA ALA A 280 -26.44 8.19 -2.93
C ALA A 280 -27.83 7.55 -2.80
N SER A 281 -28.77 8.35 -2.30
CA SER A 281 -30.19 7.97 -2.29
C SER A 281 -31.06 9.07 -2.86
N LEU A 282 -32.07 8.67 -3.60
CA LEU A 282 -33.16 9.54 -4.00
C LEU A 282 -34.26 9.46 -2.93
N VAL A 283 -34.36 10.51 -2.12
CA VAL A 283 -35.31 10.61 -1.00
C VAL A 283 -36.27 11.76 -1.22
N ARG A 284 -37.51 11.63 -0.73
CA ARG A 284 -38.47 12.74 -0.69
C ARG A 284 -37.93 13.85 0.23
N LYS A 285 -38.25 15.11 -0.06
CA LYS A 285 -37.72 16.28 0.69
C LYS A 285 -37.94 16.19 2.20
N ASN A 286 -39.08 15.65 2.64
CA ASN A 286 -39.44 15.46 4.04
C ASN A 286 -38.78 14.24 4.71
N MET A 287 -38.01 13.44 3.97
CA MET A 287 -37.34 12.22 4.44
C MET A 287 -35.81 12.38 4.49
N VAL A 288 -35.28 13.57 4.16
CA VAL A 288 -33.83 13.83 4.06
C VAL A 288 -33.16 13.60 5.40
N ASP A 289 -33.65 14.22 6.47
CA ASP A 289 -33.03 14.13 7.80
C ASP A 289 -33.04 12.70 8.34
N TYR A 290 -34.18 12.02 8.22
CA TYR A 290 -34.32 10.60 8.58
C TYR A 290 -33.35 9.71 7.79
N ALA A 291 -33.20 9.95 6.49
CA ALA A 291 -32.29 9.15 5.67
C ALA A 291 -30.82 9.39 6.00
N ILE A 292 -30.46 10.62 6.36
CA ILE A 292 -29.11 10.96 6.82
C ILE A 292 -28.84 10.26 8.15
N GLU A 293 -29.75 10.34 9.11
CA GLU A 293 -29.61 9.74 10.43
C GLU A 293 -29.47 8.22 10.37
N GLU A 294 -30.35 7.54 9.63
CA GLU A 294 -30.31 6.08 9.48
C GLU A 294 -29.05 5.60 8.75
N LYS A 295 -28.60 6.32 7.73
CA LYS A 295 -27.32 6.03 7.07
C LYS A 295 -26.14 6.23 8.00
N HIS A 296 -26.12 7.35 8.71
CA HIS A 296 -25.07 7.66 9.67
C HIS A 296 -24.99 6.57 10.75
N LYS A 297 -26.14 6.16 11.29
CA LYS A 297 -26.24 5.07 12.27
C LYS A 297 -25.70 3.75 11.73
N VAL A 298 -26.08 3.33 10.52
CA VAL A 298 -25.59 2.07 9.92
C VAL A 298 -24.09 2.11 9.62
N MET A 299 -23.59 3.26 9.14
CA MET A 299 -22.19 3.44 8.75
C MET A 299 -21.24 3.64 9.96
N THR A 300 -21.76 4.10 11.09
CA THR A 300 -21.01 4.30 12.34
C THR A 300 -21.24 3.21 13.38
N ALA A 301 -22.26 2.36 13.19
CA ALA A 301 -22.53 1.22 14.07
C ALA A 301 -21.33 0.26 14.11
N PRO A 302 -21.00 -0.28 15.31
CA PRO A 302 -20.12 -1.43 15.43
C PRO A 302 -20.60 -2.54 14.50
N ILE A 303 -19.71 -3.08 13.67
CA ILE A 303 -20.02 -4.21 12.82
C ILE A 303 -20.23 -5.43 13.74
N PRO A 304 -21.43 -6.02 13.82
CA PRO A 304 -21.61 -7.24 14.60
C PRO A 304 -20.67 -8.32 14.05
N ALA A 305 -20.06 -9.08 14.96
CA ALA A 305 -19.42 -10.34 14.60
C ALA A 305 -20.50 -11.19 13.92
N LEU A 306 -20.35 -11.43 12.62
CA LEU A 306 -21.29 -12.27 11.88
C LEU A 306 -20.94 -13.70 12.25
N ASP A 307 -21.59 -14.21 13.30
CA ASP A 307 -21.54 -15.60 13.76
C ASP A 307 -22.04 -16.55 12.66
N GLY A 308 -21.17 -16.88 11.70
CA GLY A 308 -21.38 -18.02 10.81
C GLY A 308 -22.47 -17.88 9.74
N LEU A 309 -22.66 -16.71 9.12
CA LEU A 309 -23.61 -16.61 7.99
C LEU A 309 -22.99 -17.14 6.68
N SER A 310 -23.36 -18.37 6.31
CA SER A 310 -23.17 -19.00 4.99
C SER A 310 -24.49 -19.19 4.26
N PHE A 311 -24.63 -18.74 3.01
CA PHE A 311 -25.64 -19.20 2.02
C PHE A 311 -25.04 -18.95 0.61
N GLY A 312 -25.00 -19.85 -0.37
CA GLY A 312 -25.98 -20.82 -0.87
C GLY A 312 -26.53 -20.31 -2.22
N ALA A 313 -26.41 -21.08 -3.32
CA ALA A 313 -26.72 -20.64 -4.69
C ALA A 313 -28.23 -20.55 -4.99
N GLU A 314 -28.63 -19.65 -5.89
CA GLU A 314 -29.94 -19.66 -6.55
C GLU A 314 -29.79 -20.00 -8.03
N VAL A 315 -30.57 -21.00 -8.46
CA VAL A 315 -30.87 -21.30 -9.87
C VAL A 315 -32.05 -20.43 -10.29
N SER A 316 -31.91 -19.70 -11.38
CA SER A 316 -32.98 -18.89 -11.96
C SER A 316 -33.78 -19.68 -13.00
N VAL A 317 -35.09 -19.79 -12.82
CA VAL A 317 -36.07 -20.19 -13.85
C VAL A 317 -36.89 -18.97 -14.29
N GLY A 318 -37.06 -18.81 -15.60
CA GLY A 318 -37.85 -17.74 -16.22
C GLY A 318 -38.27 -18.12 -17.65
N PRO A 319 -39.24 -17.40 -18.27
CA PRO A 319 -39.95 -17.81 -19.49
C PRO A 319 -39.09 -17.93 -20.76
N SER A 320 -37.80 -17.63 -20.69
CA SER A 320 -36.84 -17.63 -21.79
C SER A 320 -35.85 -18.80 -21.77
N LEU A 321 -36.07 -19.82 -20.92
CA LEU A 321 -35.32 -21.07 -20.94
C LEU A 321 -36.25 -22.19 -21.43
N GLY A 322 -35.94 -22.75 -22.59
CA GLY A 322 -36.75 -23.77 -23.26
C GLY A 322 -37.07 -24.97 -22.35
N GLU A 323 -38.24 -25.56 -22.58
CA GLU A 323 -38.75 -26.71 -21.81
C GLU A 323 -37.70 -27.83 -21.73
N LEU A 324 -37.30 -28.17 -20.51
CA LEU A 324 -36.52 -29.36 -20.23
C LEU A 324 -37.43 -30.38 -19.56
N GLU A 325 -37.69 -31.47 -20.27
CA GLU A 325 -38.40 -32.64 -19.76
C GLU A 325 -37.69 -33.22 -18.54
N VAL A 326 -38.44 -33.40 -17.46
CA VAL A 326 -37.96 -34.09 -16.27
C VAL A 326 -38.10 -35.60 -16.48
N VAL A 327 -37.00 -36.26 -16.82
CA VAL A 327 -36.92 -37.73 -16.77
C VAL A 327 -36.86 -38.14 -15.29
N ARG A 328 -37.92 -38.80 -14.82
CA ARG A 328 -37.96 -39.46 -13.51
C ARG A 328 -37.43 -40.89 -13.63
N THR A 329 -36.39 -41.19 -12.85
CA THR A 329 -36.09 -42.53 -12.34
C THR A 329 -35.63 -42.38 -10.91
#